data_AF-A0A6J1VYH6-F1
#
_entry.id   AF-A0A6J1VYH6-F1
#
_cell.length_a   1.000
_cell.length_b   1.000
_cell.length_c   1.000
_cell.angle_alpha   90.00
_cell.angle_beta   90.00
_cell.angle_gamma   90.00
#
_symmetry.space_group_name_H-M   'P 1'
#
loop_
_entity.id
_entity.type
_entity.pdbx_description
1 polymer ?
#
loop_
_entity_poly.entity_id
_entity_poly.type
_entity_poly.pdbx_seq_one_letter_code
_entity_poly.pdbx_strand_id
1 'polypeptide(L)'
;ALPPHLESLEGLQGIENHITATQDIPRLSSIQVIKSQTQVEEEEEGDDDETEELGHTETYADYIPSKSKIGKHHPDRVVETSTLSSVPPPDITYVLSLPESIAENGSLSALQLEAIIYACQEHENLLPNGQRAGFLIGDGAGVGKGRTIAGIIYENYLKGRKKALW
;
A
#
# COMPACT_ATOMS: atom_id res chain seq x y z
N ALA A 1 -44.24 -47.61 6.06
CA ALA A 1 -44.37 -47.20 7.47
C ALA A 1 -43.59 -45.90 7.67
N LEU A 2 -43.98 -45.07 8.64
CA LEU A 2 -43.31 -43.83 9.02
C LEU A 2 -42.68 -43.98 10.41
N PRO A 3 -41.52 -43.35 10.68
CA PRO A 3 -41.19 -42.74 11.96
C PRO A 3 -41.45 -41.20 11.94
N PRO A 4 -41.98 -40.58 13.00
CA PRO A 4 -42.32 -39.15 13.05
C PRO A 4 -41.42 -38.29 13.97
N HIS A 5 -41.78 -37.01 14.13
CA HIS A 5 -41.18 -35.96 14.99
C HIS A 5 -39.85 -35.36 14.45
N LEU A 6 -39.77 -34.09 13.99
CA LEU A 6 -39.90 -32.79 14.71
C LEU A 6 -38.82 -32.67 15.82
N GLU A 7 -38.00 -31.62 15.97
CA GLU A 7 -37.89 -30.27 15.37
C GLU A 7 -36.50 -29.67 15.75
N SER A 8 -35.98 -28.52 15.29
CA SER A 8 -36.29 -27.55 14.21
C SER A 8 -35.06 -26.65 13.97
N LEU A 9 -34.90 -26.04 12.78
CA LEU A 9 -34.08 -24.82 12.51
C LEU A 9 -34.19 -24.42 11.01
N GLU A 10 -35.16 -23.58 10.68
CA GLU A 10 -35.28 -22.94 9.36
C GLU A 10 -34.37 -21.70 9.29
N GLY A 11 -33.73 -21.41 8.15
CA GLY A 11 -32.77 -20.30 8.09
C GLY A 11 -32.07 -20.01 6.75
N LEU A 12 -32.61 -20.44 5.60
CA LEU A 12 -32.04 -20.13 4.27
C LEU A 12 -33.02 -19.33 3.40
N GLN A 13 -33.25 -18.09 3.80
CA GLN A 13 -33.80 -16.99 2.99
C GLN A 13 -33.05 -15.72 3.41
N GLY A 14 -32.75 -14.73 2.57
CA GLY A 14 -33.18 -14.51 1.19
C GLY A 14 -33.14 -13.01 0.95
N ILE A 15 -31.94 -12.43 0.82
CA ILE A 15 -31.75 -10.97 0.84
C ILE A 15 -32.02 -10.38 -0.54
N GLU A 16 -33.28 -10.10 -0.81
CA GLU A 16 -33.69 -9.25 -1.92
C GLU A 16 -34.83 -8.30 -1.49
N ASN A 17 -34.79 -7.08 -2.03
CA ASN A 17 -35.89 -6.11 -2.07
C ASN A 17 -36.45 -5.59 -0.73
N HIS A 18 -35.91 -4.45 -0.27
CA HIS A 18 -36.78 -3.30 0.05
C HIS A 18 -36.09 -1.97 -0.24
N ILE A 19 -36.61 -1.24 -1.24
CA ILE A 19 -36.26 0.15 -1.54
C ILE A 19 -37.34 1.06 -0.93
N THR A 20 -36.96 2.29 -0.57
CA THR A 20 -37.80 3.48 -0.26
C THR A 20 -37.87 3.86 1.22
N ALA A 21 -37.05 4.86 1.61
CA ALA A 21 -37.46 5.96 2.48
C ALA A 21 -36.45 7.13 2.37
N THR A 22 -36.89 8.29 1.90
CA THR A 22 -36.13 9.55 1.97
C THR A 22 -36.34 10.24 3.30
N GLN A 23 -35.29 10.75 3.95
CA GLN A 23 -35.42 11.85 4.93
C GLN A 23 -34.12 12.65 5.12
N ASP A 24 -34.15 13.89 4.61
CA ASP A 24 -33.60 15.12 5.17
C ASP A 24 -32.17 15.14 5.79
N ILE A 25 -31.20 15.57 4.98
CA ILE A 25 -29.93 16.13 5.45
C ILE A 25 -30.09 17.67 5.56
N PRO A 26 -30.02 18.27 6.76
CA PRO A 26 -30.14 19.73 6.91
C PRO A 26 -28.89 20.43 6.37
N ARG A 27 -29.08 21.44 5.51
CA ARG A 27 -27.97 22.27 5.00
C ARG A 27 -27.50 23.27 6.06
N LEU A 28 -26.28 23.09 6.54
CA LEU A 28 -25.57 24.11 7.33
C LEU A 28 -25.13 25.26 6.43
N SER A 29 -25.95 26.30 6.36
CA SER A 29 -25.64 27.59 5.73
C SER A 29 -26.18 28.72 6.61
N SER A 30 -25.39 29.78 6.79
CA SER A 30 -25.66 30.97 7.62
C SER A 30 -25.42 30.81 9.13
N ILE A 31 -24.15 30.78 9.55
CA ILE A 31 -23.77 31.35 10.86
C ILE A 31 -23.76 32.88 10.68
N GLN A 32 -24.41 33.59 11.61
CA GLN A 32 -24.66 35.03 11.49
C GLN A 32 -23.47 35.89 11.95
N VAL A 33 -23.32 37.04 11.31
CA VAL A 33 -22.28 38.03 11.64
C VAL A 33 -22.59 38.69 12.99
N ILE A 34 -21.69 38.53 13.95
CA ILE A 34 -21.65 39.36 15.17
C ILE A 34 -20.58 40.44 14.96
N LYS A 35 -20.98 41.70 15.04
CA LYS A 35 -20.06 42.86 15.04
C LYS A 35 -20.10 43.55 16.41
N SER A 36 -18.95 43.57 17.06
CA SER A 36 -18.65 44.46 18.19
C SER A 36 -17.30 45.13 17.91
N GLN A 37 -17.15 46.41 18.24
CA GLN A 37 -15.93 47.19 18.03
C GLN A 37 -15.39 47.67 19.39
N THR A 38 -14.06 47.87 19.48
CA THR A 38 -13.38 49.12 19.92
C THR A 38 -12.04 48.85 20.64
N GLN A 39 -10.92 49.31 20.03
CA GLN A 39 -9.59 49.69 20.59
C GLN A 39 -8.79 48.65 21.45
N VAL A 40 -7.46 48.40 21.34
CA VAL A 40 -6.24 49.24 21.12
C VAL A 40 -5.72 49.83 22.46
N GLU A 41 -4.43 49.74 22.88
CA GLU A 41 -3.11 49.55 22.20
C GLU A 41 -2.08 48.71 23.04
N GLU A 42 -1.04 48.15 22.38
CA GLU A 42 0.35 47.72 22.75
C GLU A 42 0.82 47.02 24.09
N GLU A 43 1.70 46.00 23.90
CA GLU A 43 2.89 45.46 24.64
C GLU A 43 2.98 45.21 26.18
N GLU A 44 3.30 43.96 26.60
CA GLU A 44 4.59 43.55 27.26
C GLU A 44 4.73 41.99 27.35
N GLU A 45 5.86 41.47 27.89
CA GLU A 45 6.37 40.07 27.71
C GLU A 45 5.99 39.01 28.79
N GLY A 46 6.19 37.73 28.42
CA GLY A 46 6.33 36.55 29.31
C GLY A 46 5.11 35.60 29.35
N ASP A 47 5.25 34.29 29.52
CA ASP A 47 6.39 33.34 29.50
C ASP A 47 5.79 31.92 29.37
N ASP A 48 6.58 30.90 29.00
CA ASP A 48 6.21 29.48 28.78
C ASP A 48 4.71 29.07 28.93
N ASP A 49 4.08 28.81 27.79
CA ASP A 49 3.15 27.67 27.68
C ASP A 49 3.52 26.90 26.40
N GLU A 50 4.33 25.84 26.56
CA GLU A 50 4.71 24.91 25.49
C GLU A 50 3.45 24.25 24.94
N THR A 51 2.81 24.90 23.97
CA THR A 51 1.62 24.38 23.31
C THR A 51 2.04 23.19 22.45
N GLU A 52 1.97 22.00 23.07
CA GLU A 52 2.40 20.71 22.55
C GLU A 52 2.26 20.64 21.02
N GLU A 53 3.35 20.34 20.31
CA GLU A 53 3.30 20.11 18.87
C GLU A 53 2.51 18.81 18.61
N LEU A 54 1.18 18.97 18.56
CA LEU A 54 0.19 17.95 18.89
C LEU A 54 0.09 16.84 17.83
N GLY A 55 1.08 15.96 17.86
CA GLY A 55 1.05 14.67 17.20
C GLY A 55 0.76 14.77 15.71
N HIS A 56 1.59 15.51 14.96
CA HIS A 56 1.71 15.35 13.51
C HIS A 56 2.24 13.94 13.18
N THR A 57 1.38 12.95 13.39
CA THR A 57 1.54 11.58 12.91
C THR A 57 1.39 11.65 11.40
N GLU A 58 2.49 11.87 10.70
CA GLU A 58 2.54 11.87 9.24
C GLU A 58 1.84 10.60 8.76
N THR A 59 0.68 10.73 8.11
CA THR A 59 -0.12 9.56 7.73
C THR A 59 0.61 8.70 6.68
N TYR A 60 1.49 9.34 5.91
CA TYR A 60 2.26 8.73 4.83
C TYR A 60 3.72 9.19 4.88
N ALA A 61 4.64 8.25 4.69
CA ALA A 61 6.07 8.49 4.49
C ALA A 61 6.45 8.32 3.01
N ASP A 62 7.56 8.93 2.58
CA ASP A 62 8.14 8.68 1.25
C ASP A 62 8.74 7.27 1.18
N TYR A 63 8.23 6.45 0.26
CA TYR A 63 8.76 5.10 0.07
C TYR A 63 10.07 5.16 -0.71
N ILE A 64 11.15 4.70 -0.08
CA ILE A 64 12.48 4.55 -0.69
C ILE A 64 13.00 3.13 -0.41
N PRO A 65 13.41 2.36 -1.43
CA PRO A 65 14.06 1.06 -1.27
C PRO A 65 15.20 1.08 -0.25
N SER A 66 15.17 0.16 0.70
CA SER A 66 16.03 0.22 1.90
C SER A 66 17.10 -0.87 1.97
N LYS A 67 17.01 -1.92 1.14
CA LYS A 67 17.97 -3.03 1.10
C LYS A 67 18.83 -3.00 -0.17
N SER A 68 18.22 -2.64 -1.29
CA SER A 68 18.86 -2.51 -2.60
C SER A 68 19.28 -1.07 -2.88
N LYS A 69 20.47 -0.89 -3.45
CA LYS A 69 20.98 0.40 -3.94
C LYS A 69 21.04 0.45 -5.48
N ILE A 70 20.31 -0.45 -6.14
CA ILE A 70 20.38 -0.64 -7.60
C ILE A 70 19.26 0.16 -8.29
N GLY A 71 19.63 0.98 -9.26
CA GLY A 71 18.69 1.75 -10.10
C GLY A 71 18.47 3.18 -9.65
N LYS A 72 17.46 3.83 -10.25
CA LYS A 72 17.09 5.23 -10.03
C LYS A 72 15.77 5.35 -9.30
N HIS A 73 15.52 6.47 -8.62
CA HIS A 73 14.22 6.75 -8.00
C HIS A 73 13.06 6.59 -9.02
N HIS A 74 11.88 6.21 -8.52
CA HIS A 74 10.67 6.15 -9.34
C HIS A 74 10.31 7.57 -9.84
N PRO A 75 9.86 7.74 -11.10
CA PRO A 75 9.59 9.07 -11.66
C PRO A 75 8.45 9.80 -10.94
N ASP A 76 7.41 9.06 -10.53
CA ASP A 76 6.35 9.57 -9.66
C ASP A 76 6.71 9.35 -8.19
N ARG A 77 6.36 10.31 -7.31
CA ARG A 77 6.48 10.16 -5.84
C ARG A 77 5.64 8.97 -5.38
N VAL A 78 6.28 7.97 -4.78
CA VAL A 78 5.61 6.83 -4.14
C VAL A 78 5.65 7.03 -2.63
N VAL A 79 4.54 6.76 -1.96
CA VAL A 79 4.39 6.86 -0.51
C VAL A 79 3.79 5.58 0.05
N GLU A 80 4.07 5.31 1.32
CA GLU A 80 3.45 4.24 2.11
C GLU A 80 2.88 4.79 3.42
N THR A 81 1.96 4.07 4.06
CA THR A 81 1.47 4.44 5.39
C THR A 81 2.61 4.34 6.41
N SER A 82 2.77 5.32 7.30
CA SER A 82 3.90 5.34 8.24
C SER A 82 3.93 4.18 9.25
N THR A 83 2.82 3.44 9.39
CA THR A 83 2.79 2.17 10.11
C THR A 83 3.55 1.05 9.39
N LEU A 84 3.59 1.06 8.05
CA LEU A 84 4.36 0.11 7.24
C LEU A 84 5.85 0.47 7.25
N SER A 85 6.19 1.75 7.04
CA SER A 85 7.60 2.20 7.05
C SER A 85 8.30 1.99 8.40
N SER A 86 7.53 1.88 9.50
CA SER A 86 8.05 1.54 10.83
C SER A 86 8.59 0.10 10.95
N VAL A 87 8.24 -0.78 10.01
CA VAL A 87 8.68 -2.19 9.98
C VAL A 87 9.73 -2.37 8.89
N PRO A 88 11.00 -2.70 9.22
CA PRO A 88 12.01 -2.92 8.20
C PRO A 88 11.65 -4.17 7.36
N PRO A 89 11.76 -4.10 6.01
CA PRO A 89 11.46 -5.24 5.17
C PRO A 89 12.51 -6.36 5.33
N PRO A 90 12.24 -7.58 4.81
CA PRO A 90 13.19 -8.69 4.89
C PRO A 90 14.54 -8.36 4.25
N ASP A 91 15.61 -9.03 4.66
CA ASP A 91 16.92 -8.85 4.03
C ASP A 91 16.98 -9.51 2.64
N ILE A 92 17.69 -8.85 1.71
CA ILE A 92 17.94 -9.38 0.38
C ILE A 92 19.18 -10.28 0.38
N THR A 93 19.05 -11.45 -0.24
CA THR A 93 20.12 -12.42 -0.48
C THR A 93 20.31 -12.71 -1.97
N TYR A 94 19.33 -12.35 -2.81
CA TYR A 94 19.30 -12.65 -4.23
C TYR A 94 20.05 -11.61 -5.08
N VAL A 95 20.77 -12.10 -6.10
CA VAL A 95 21.53 -11.28 -7.06
C VAL A 95 20.93 -11.42 -8.47
N LEU A 96 20.51 -10.28 -9.02
CA LEU A 96 19.94 -10.16 -10.37
C LEU A 96 20.94 -10.60 -11.46
N SER A 97 20.41 -11.15 -12.54
CA SER A 97 21.09 -11.41 -13.82
C SER A 97 20.69 -10.39 -14.90
N LEU A 98 19.65 -9.58 -14.65
CA LEU A 98 19.23 -8.47 -15.51
C LEU A 98 20.44 -7.61 -15.92
N PRO A 99 20.58 -7.23 -17.19
CA PRO A 99 21.62 -6.32 -17.64
C PRO A 99 21.63 -5.01 -16.84
N GLU A 100 22.80 -4.60 -16.35
CA GLU A 100 22.99 -3.40 -15.51
C GLU A 100 22.39 -2.15 -16.14
N SER A 101 22.46 -2.05 -17.47
CA SER A 101 21.87 -0.99 -18.28
C SER A 101 20.36 -0.79 -18.09
N ILE A 102 19.61 -1.78 -17.60
CA ILE A 102 18.19 -1.62 -17.24
C ILE A 102 18.03 -0.68 -16.03
N ALA A 103 18.92 -0.80 -15.05
CA ALA A 103 18.99 0.03 -13.86
C ALA A 103 19.63 1.40 -14.16
N GLU A 104 20.76 1.41 -14.89
CA GLU A 104 21.46 2.64 -15.26
C GLU A 104 20.61 3.56 -16.12
N ASN A 105 19.88 3.03 -17.10
CA ASN A 105 18.97 3.83 -17.94
C ASN A 105 17.65 4.17 -17.24
N GLY A 106 17.38 3.64 -16.04
CA GLY A 106 16.10 3.84 -15.34
C GLY A 106 14.90 3.22 -16.07
N SER A 107 15.13 2.15 -16.85
CA SER A 107 14.04 1.42 -17.52
C SER A 107 13.13 0.72 -16.48
N LEU A 108 13.75 0.28 -15.38
CA LEU A 108 13.11 -0.03 -14.11
C LEU A 108 13.62 0.94 -13.03
N SER A 109 12.74 1.34 -12.12
CA SER A 109 13.15 2.09 -10.92
C SER A 109 13.73 1.17 -9.84
N ALA A 110 14.40 1.75 -8.85
CA ALA A 110 14.93 1.03 -7.69
C ALA A 110 13.82 0.28 -6.93
N LEU A 111 12.61 0.85 -6.82
CA LEU A 111 11.42 0.16 -6.25
C LEU A 111 11.10 -1.10 -7.04
N GLN A 112 10.99 -0.97 -8.36
CA GLN A 112 10.66 -2.10 -9.24
C GLN A 112 11.76 -3.16 -9.20
N LEU A 113 13.03 -2.76 -9.09
CA LEU A 113 14.18 -3.66 -8.95
C LEU A 113 14.23 -4.37 -7.59
N GLU A 114 13.96 -3.68 -6.48
CA GLU A 114 13.89 -4.31 -5.14
C GLU A 114 12.70 -5.30 -5.06
N ALA A 115 11.55 -4.96 -5.64
CA ALA A 115 10.43 -5.89 -5.78
C ALA A 115 10.76 -7.12 -6.65
N ILE A 116 11.54 -6.96 -7.74
CA ILE A 116 12.05 -8.09 -8.54
C ILE A 116 13.02 -8.94 -7.73
N ILE A 117 13.90 -8.34 -6.93
CA ILE A 117 14.84 -9.07 -6.05
C ILE A 117 14.05 -9.94 -5.07
N TYR A 118 13.08 -9.38 -4.33
CA TYR A 118 12.25 -10.16 -3.39
C TYR A 118 11.45 -11.27 -4.09
N ALA A 119 10.82 -10.98 -5.22
CA ALA A 119 10.08 -11.99 -5.98
C ALA A 119 11.00 -13.13 -6.47
N CYS A 120 12.18 -12.79 -6.97
CA CYS A 120 13.10 -13.78 -7.52
C CYS A 120 13.84 -14.58 -6.43
N GLN A 121 14.02 -13.99 -5.24
CA GLN A 121 14.47 -14.64 -4.00
C GLN A 121 13.45 -15.67 -3.52
N GLU A 122 12.17 -15.31 -3.43
CA GLU A 122 11.11 -16.28 -3.07
C GLU A 122 10.97 -17.36 -4.16
N HIS A 123 11.14 -17.00 -5.43
CA HIS A 123 11.22 -17.97 -6.53
C HIS A 123 12.45 -18.91 -6.45
N GLU A 124 13.39 -18.77 -5.51
CA GLU A 124 14.41 -19.81 -5.26
C GLU A 124 13.80 -20.98 -4.48
N ASN A 125 12.86 -20.69 -3.58
CA ASN A 125 12.23 -21.65 -2.66
C ASN A 125 11.31 -22.65 -3.38
N LEU A 126 11.28 -23.87 -2.85
CA LEU A 126 10.29 -24.90 -3.20
C LEU A 126 9.46 -25.24 -1.96
N LEU A 127 8.14 -25.24 -2.14
CA LEU A 127 7.17 -25.66 -1.15
C LEU A 127 7.22 -27.19 -0.95
N PRO A 128 6.70 -27.75 0.17
CA PRO A 128 6.78 -29.19 0.45
C PRO A 128 6.12 -30.11 -0.60
N ASN A 129 5.27 -29.58 -1.47
CA ASN A 129 4.65 -30.30 -2.58
C ASN A 129 5.47 -30.23 -3.90
N GLY A 130 6.68 -29.66 -3.88
CA GLY A 130 7.55 -29.48 -5.03
C GLY A 130 7.20 -28.30 -5.95
N GLN A 131 6.14 -27.53 -5.65
CA GLN A 131 5.85 -26.29 -6.37
C GLN A 131 6.83 -25.19 -5.94
N ARG A 132 7.17 -24.30 -6.87
CA ARG A 132 7.94 -23.08 -6.56
C ARG A 132 7.05 -22.11 -5.78
N ALA A 133 7.61 -21.45 -4.77
CA ALA A 133 6.88 -20.39 -4.08
C ALA A 133 6.61 -19.22 -5.05
N GLY A 134 5.50 -18.51 -4.84
CA GLY A 134 5.08 -17.37 -5.65
C GLY A 134 5.14 -16.07 -4.86
N PHE A 135 5.10 -14.94 -5.56
CA PHE A 135 5.20 -13.60 -4.98
C PHE A 135 4.00 -12.73 -5.39
N LEU A 136 3.55 -11.86 -4.49
CA LEU A 136 2.41 -10.95 -4.71
C LEU A 136 2.90 -9.49 -4.74
N ILE A 137 2.64 -8.77 -5.83
CA ILE A 137 2.98 -7.34 -5.94
C ILE A 137 1.74 -6.51 -5.57
N GLY A 138 1.75 -5.96 -4.36
CA GLY A 138 0.62 -5.20 -3.78
C GLY A 138 0.57 -3.70 -4.09
N ASP A 139 1.58 -3.15 -4.79
CA ASP A 139 1.79 -1.71 -4.97
C ASP A 139 0.56 -0.95 -5.49
N GLY A 140 0.56 0.37 -5.34
CA GLY A 140 -0.48 1.26 -5.87
C GLY A 140 -0.66 1.20 -7.41
N ALA A 141 -1.72 1.84 -7.90
CA ALA A 141 -1.82 2.21 -9.30
C ALA A 141 -0.70 3.23 -9.66
N GLY A 142 -0.35 3.35 -10.94
CA GLY A 142 0.74 4.26 -11.38
C GLY A 142 2.16 3.68 -11.23
N VAL A 143 2.47 2.98 -10.14
CA VAL A 143 3.81 2.42 -9.76
C VAL A 143 4.44 1.45 -10.79
N GLY A 144 3.75 1.17 -11.90
CA GLY A 144 4.35 0.49 -13.05
C GLY A 144 4.49 -1.02 -12.91
N LYS A 145 3.67 -1.67 -12.05
CA LYS A 145 3.69 -3.13 -11.78
C LYS A 145 3.87 -4.04 -13.00
N GLY A 146 3.32 -3.68 -14.17
CA GLY A 146 3.55 -4.44 -15.41
C GLY A 146 5.02 -4.52 -15.85
N ARG A 147 5.82 -3.47 -15.59
CA ARG A 147 7.28 -3.49 -15.75
C ARG A 147 7.96 -4.39 -14.72
N THR A 148 7.51 -4.36 -13.46
CA THR A 148 7.98 -5.25 -12.39
C THR A 148 7.77 -6.71 -12.77
N ILE A 149 6.56 -7.07 -13.22
CA ILE A 149 6.21 -8.41 -13.70
C ILE A 149 7.07 -8.81 -14.91
N ALA A 150 7.23 -7.93 -15.90
CA ALA A 150 8.12 -8.20 -17.04
C ALA A 150 9.58 -8.43 -16.62
N GLY A 151 10.08 -7.68 -15.62
CA GLY A 151 11.39 -7.87 -15.00
C GLY A 151 11.53 -9.21 -14.28
N ILE A 152 10.54 -9.63 -13.49
CA ILE A 152 10.48 -10.96 -12.86
C ILE A 152 10.52 -12.06 -13.92
N ILE A 153 9.71 -11.95 -14.98
CA ILE A 153 9.66 -12.93 -16.06
C ILE A 153 11.01 -13.00 -16.79
N TYR A 154 11.65 -11.87 -17.06
CA TYR A 154 12.95 -11.83 -17.73
C TYR A 154 14.08 -12.38 -16.86
N GLU A 155 14.16 -12.00 -15.58
CA GLU A 155 15.13 -12.55 -14.62
C GLU A 155 14.98 -14.06 -14.48
N ASN A 156 13.75 -14.55 -14.29
CA ASN A 156 13.49 -15.98 -14.21
C ASN A 156 13.81 -16.70 -15.53
N TYR A 157 13.56 -16.07 -16.70
CA TYR A 157 14.02 -16.57 -17.99
C TYR A 157 15.56 -16.68 -18.06
N LEU A 158 16.31 -15.70 -17.55
CA LEU A 158 17.78 -15.73 -17.49
C LEU A 158 18.27 -16.85 -16.57
N LYS A 159 17.67 -17.05 -15.38
CA LYS A 159 17.89 -18.23 -14.51
C LYS A 159 17.29 -19.54 -15.07
N GLY A 160 16.95 -19.61 -16.36
CA GLY A 160 16.49 -20.82 -17.05
C GLY A 160 15.03 -21.25 -16.81
N ARG A 161 14.27 -20.53 -15.98
CA ARG A 161 12.86 -20.82 -15.63
C ARG A 161 11.94 -20.29 -16.76
N LYS A 162 11.77 -21.07 -17.84
CA LYS A 162 11.11 -20.65 -19.09
C LYS A 162 9.56 -20.62 -19.08
N LYS A 163 8.90 -20.79 -17.94
CA LYS A 163 7.42 -20.73 -17.81
C LYS A 163 7.06 -19.68 -16.77
N ALA A 164 6.03 -18.88 -17.07
CA ALA A 164 5.47 -17.88 -16.18
C ALA A 164 3.93 -17.92 -16.23
N LEU A 165 3.31 -17.49 -15.13
CA LEU A 165 1.90 -17.15 -15.00
C LEU A 165 1.88 -15.82 -14.21
N TRP A 166 0.97 -14.91 -14.56
CA TRP A 166 0.82 -13.58 -13.95
C TRP A 166 -0.64 -13.12 -14.05
#